data_AF-B1XXT5-F1
#
_entry.id   AF-B1XXT5-F1
#
_cell.length_a   1.000
_cell.length_b   1.000
_cell.length_c   1.000
_cell.angle_alpha   90.00
_cell.angle_beta   90.00
_cell.angle_gamma   90.00
#
_symmetry.space_group_name_H-M   'P 1'
#
loop_
_entity.id
_entity.type
_entity.pdbx_description
1 polymer ?
#
loop_
_entity_poly.entity_id
_entity_poly.type
_entity_poly.pdbx_seq_one_letter_code
_entity_poly.pdbx_strand_id
1 'polypeptide(L)'
;MITTAALNEASKSAWCREHGVYPAELDKWRASCTTALADPQDAPASAQATRADRKRIKELERDLLRKDQALAETAALLVLSKKLEAIFHKDEDA
;
A
#
# COMPACT_ATOMS: atom_id res chain seq x y z
N MET A 1 -11.79 27.93 -15.25
CA MET A 1 -10.70 27.18 -14.61
C MET A 1 -10.33 25.90 -15.37
N ILE A 2 -11.30 25.05 -15.75
CA ILE A 2 -11.03 23.89 -16.63
C ILE A 2 -10.54 24.35 -18.02
N THR A 3 -11.08 25.47 -18.52
CA THR A 3 -10.74 26.05 -19.83
C THR A 3 -9.25 26.39 -19.96
N THR A 4 -8.62 26.95 -18.92
CA THR A 4 -7.20 27.32 -18.93
C THR A 4 -6.28 26.12 -18.68
N ALA A 5 -6.84 24.94 -18.37
CA ALA A 5 -6.04 23.74 -18.11
C ALA A 5 -5.42 23.14 -19.37
N ALA A 6 -6.13 23.23 -20.50
CA ALA A 6 -5.69 22.71 -21.79
C ALA A 6 -4.95 23.74 -22.67
N LEU A 7 -4.87 25.00 -22.23
CA LEU A 7 -4.21 26.07 -22.99
C LEU A 7 -2.69 26.00 -22.84
N ASN A 8 -1.97 26.36 -23.92
CA ASN A 8 -0.55 26.66 -23.85
C ASN A 8 -0.31 28.06 -23.22
N GLU A 9 0.93 28.42 -22.91
CA GLU A 9 1.23 29.67 -22.19
C GLU A 9 0.81 30.94 -22.93
N ALA A 10 0.89 30.95 -24.27
CA ALA A 10 0.46 32.09 -25.07
C ALA A 10 -1.06 32.28 -24.99
N SER A 11 -1.82 31.18 -25.12
CA SER A 11 -3.28 31.21 -25.03
C SER A 11 -3.78 31.51 -23.62
N LYS A 12 -3.09 31.04 -22.57
CA LYS A 12 -3.39 31.43 -21.17
C LYS A 12 -3.21 32.93 -20.98
N SER A 13 -2.11 33.49 -21.49
CA SER A 13 -1.81 34.92 -21.36
C SER A 13 -2.84 35.80 -22.07
N ALA A 14 -3.31 35.38 -23.26
CA ALA A 14 -4.39 36.06 -23.97
C ALA A 14 -5.72 35.99 -23.21
N TRP A 15 -6.08 34.81 -22.72
CA TRP A 15 -7.28 34.59 -21.92
C TRP A 15 -7.29 35.43 -20.64
N CYS A 16 -6.15 35.50 -19.94
CA CYS A 16 -5.96 36.33 -18.75
C CYS A 16 -6.24 37.82 -19.02
N ARG A 17 -5.76 38.36 -20.16
CA ARG A 17 -6.02 39.75 -20.56
C ARG A 17 -7.49 40.01 -20.88
N GLU A 18 -8.12 39.08 -21.59
CA GLU A 18 -9.55 39.17 -21.94
C GLU A 18 -10.45 39.13 -20.70
N HIS A 19 -10.07 38.37 -19.69
CA HIS A 19 -10.86 38.15 -18.48
C HIS A 19 -10.44 39.05 -17.30
N GLY A 20 -9.44 39.91 -17.49
CA GLY A 20 -8.97 40.85 -16.46
C GLY A 20 -8.30 40.18 -15.25
N VAL A 21 -7.70 39.00 -15.45
CA VAL A 21 -7.04 38.22 -14.38
C VAL A 21 -5.53 38.19 -14.62
N TYR A 22 -4.72 38.35 -13.57
CA TYR A 22 -3.27 38.21 -13.72
C TYR A 22 -2.87 36.72 -13.77
N PRO A 23 -1.92 36.32 -14.64
CA PRO A 23 -1.43 34.94 -14.69
C PRO A 23 -0.99 34.40 -13.32
N ALA A 24 -0.33 35.23 -12.50
CA ALA A 24 0.09 34.86 -11.15
C ALA A 24 -1.10 34.56 -10.20
N GLU A 25 -2.23 35.25 -10.36
CA GLU A 25 -3.45 34.99 -9.58
C GLU A 25 -4.11 33.69 -10.00
N LEU A 26 -4.11 33.42 -11.31
CA LEU A 26 -4.61 32.16 -11.87
C LEU A 26 -3.79 30.97 -11.35
N ASP A 27 -2.46 31.09 -11.33
CA ASP A 27 -1.56 30.06 -10.81
C ASP A 27 -1.74 29.87 -9.30
N LYS A 28 -1.91 30.97 -8.56
CA LYS A 28 -2.18 30.91 -7.12
C LYS A 28 -3.48 30.16 -6.83
N TRP A 29 -4.57 30.49 -7.53
CA TRP A 29 -5.84 29.79 -7.36
C TRP A 29 -5.74 28.33 -7.76
N ARG A 30 -5.01 28.02 -8.84
CA ARG A 30 -4.76 26.64 -9.25
C ARG A 30 -4.04 25.85 -8.14
N ALA A 31 -2.96 26.41 -7.61
CA ALA A 31 -2.21 25.78 -6.52
C ALA A 31 -3.10 25.58 -5.28
N SER A 32 -3.88 26.58 -4.88
CA SER A 32 -4.82 26.46 -3.76
C SER A 32 -5.89 25.39 -3.98
N CYS A 33 -6.47 25.31 -5.17
CA CYS A 33 -7.43 24.25 -5.51
C CYS A 33 -6.78 22.87 -5.49
N THR A 34 -5.58 22.71 -6.06
CA THR A 34 -4.85 21.44 -6.04
C THR A 34 -4.52 21.01 -4.62
N THR A 35 -4.07 21.92 -3.75
CA THR A 35 -3.79 21.61 -2.35
C THR A 35 -5.05 21.27 -1.56
N ALA A 36 -6.15 21.99 -1.77
CA ALA A 36 -7.41 21.73 -1.07
C ALA A 36 -8.09 20.42 -1.50
N LEU A 37 -7.84 19.97 -2.73
CA LEU A 37 -8.36 18.73 -3.29
C LEU A 37 -7.39 17.55 -3.17
N ALA A 38 -6.16 17.76 -2.68
CA ALA A 38 -5.20 16.70 -2.49
C ALA A 38 -5.67 15.77 -1.35
N ASP A 39 -5.71 14.46 -1.62
CA ASP A 39 -5.94 13.48 -0.56
C ASP A 39 -4.71 13.45 0.36
N PRO A 40 -4.87 13.61 1.69
CA PRO A 40 -3.78 13.43 2.63
C PRO A 40 -3.05 12.08 2.50
N GLN A 41 -3.72 11.05 1.95
CA GLN A 41 -3.12 9.74 1.67
C GLN A 41 -2.23 9.70 0.41
N ASP A 42 -2.41 10.64 -0.52
CA ASP A 42 -1.57 10.78 -1.71
C ASP A 42 -0.26 11.52 -1.42
N ALA A 43 -0.11 12.08 -0.21
CA ALA A 43 1.14 12.65 0.22
C ALA A 43 2.21 11.55 0.27
N PRO A 44 3.38 11.74 -0.39
CA PRO A 44 4.43 10.75 -0.35
C PRO A 44 4.82 10.47 1.10
N ALA A 45 4.71 9.21 1.51
CA ALA A 45 5.04 8.78 2.87
C ALA A 45 6.47 9.25 3.22
N SER A 46 6.64 9.78 4.43
CA SER A 46 7.96 10.22 4.86
C SER A 46 8.96 9.05 4.82
N ALA A 47 10.23 9.35 4.56
CA ALA A 47 11.29 8.32 4.57
C ALA A 47 11.35 7.58 5.92
N GLN A 48 10.97 8.25 7.01
CA GLN A 48 10.88 7.67 8.34
C GLN A 48 9.71 6.69 8.47
N ALA A 49 8.51 7.06 7.99
CA ALA A 49 7.35 6.17 7.97
C ALA A 49 7.65 4.90 7.15
N THR A 50 8.19 5.08 5.94
CA THR A 50 8.59 3.96 5.06
C THR A 50 9.60 3.02 5.74
N ARG A 51 10.55 3.55 6.50
CA ARG A 51 11.52 2.74 7.25
C ARG A 51 10.88 1.97 8.40
N ALA A 52 9.96 2.61 9.13
CA ALA A 52 9.21 1.98 10.22
C ALA A 52 8.36 0.82 9.69
N ASP A 53 7.66 1.03 8.57
CA ASP A 53 6.82 0.00 7.92
C ASP A 53 7.67 -1.17 7.45
N ARG A 54 8.80 -0.92 6.79
CA ARG A 54 9.74 -1.97 6.37
C ARG A 54 10.27 -2.79 7.54
N LYS A 55 10.56 -2.15 8.68
CA LYS A 55 10.98 -2.86 9.88
C LYS A 55 9.85 -3.75 10.40
N ARG A 56 8.64 -3.21 10.46
CA ARG A 56 7.46 -3.95 10.93
C ARG A 56 7.14 -5.15 10.04
N ILE A 57 7.21 -4.98 8.72
CA ILE A 57 7.03 -6.05 7.75
C ILE A 57 8.03 -7.19 8.01
N LYS A 58 9.32 -6.88 8.14
CA LYS A 58 10.36 -7.89 8.40
C LYS A 58 10.16 -8.64 9.72
N GLU A 59 9.69 -7.94 10.76
CA GLU A 59 9.37 -8.56 12.05
C GLU A 59 8.19 -9.53 11.91
N LEU A 60 7.13 -9.09 11.25
CA LEU A 60 5.94 -9.91 11.00
C LEU A 60 6.26 -11.14 10.15
N GLU A 61 7.05 -10.98 9.08
CA GLU A 61 7.49 -12.10 8.23
C GLU A 61 8.29 -13.14 9.02
N ARG A 62 9.18 -12.69 9.91
CA ARG A 62 9.96 -13.60 10.75
C ARG A 62 9.09 -14.37 11.75
N ASP A 63 8.14 -13.69 12.37
CA ASP A 63 7.23 -14.34 13.32
C ASP A 63 6.27 -15.31 12.62
N LEU A 64 5.83 -14.97 11.40
CA LEU A 64 5.04 -15.86 10.55
C LEU A 64 5.85 -17.12 10.21
N LEU A 65 7.10 -16.98 9.74
CA LEU A 65 7.95 -18.11 9.41
C LEU A 65 8.17 -19.07 10.59
N ARG A 66 8.41 -18.54 11.80
CA ARG A 66 8.59 -19.37 13.01
C ARG A 66 7.31 -20.14 13.36
N LYS A 67 6.15 -19.49 13.25
CA LYS A 67 4.85 -20.11 13.52
C LYS A 67 4.55 -21.20 12.50
N ASP A 68 4.83 -20.96 11.23
CA ASP A 68 4.63 -21.94 10.17
C ASP A 68 5.55 -23.15 10.35
N GLN A 69 6.80 -22.95 10.77
CA GLN A 69 7.71 -24.06 11.09
C GLN A 69 7.18 -24.90 12.25
N ALA A 70 6.78 -24.28 13.37
CA ALA A 70 6.21 -25.00 14.51
C ALA A 70 4.90 -25.73 14.15
N LEU A 71 4.08 -25.12 13.29
CA LEU A 71 2.86 -25.72 12.78
C LEU A 71 3.17 -26.93 11.90
N ALA A 72 4.17 -26.84 11.02
CA ALA A 72 4.61 -27.93 10.16
C ALA A 72 5.17 -29.12 10.96
N GLU A 73 5.98 -28.86 11.99
CA GLU A 73 6.49 -29.90 12.89
C GLU A 73 5.34 -30.61 13.61
N THR A 74 4.37 -29.86 14.13
CA THR A 74 3.18 -30.42 14.79
C THR A 74 2.34 -31.27 13.83
N ALA A 75 2.13 -30.79 12.60
CA ALA A 75 1.41 -31.54 11.57
C ALA A 75 2.15 -32.84 11.20
N ALA A 76 3.47 -32.81 11.09
CA ALA A 76 4.28 -34.00 10.81
C ALA A 76 4.17 -35.04 11.93
N LEU A 77 4.24 -34.62 13.19
CA LEU A 77 4.04 -35.51 14.34
C LEU A 77 2.64 -36.14 14.37
N LEU A 78 1.60 -35.35 14.08
CA LEU A 78 0.23 -35.85 14.03
C LEU A 78 0.03 -36.87 12.90
N VAL A 79 0.59 -36.61 11.72
CA VAL A 79 0.57 -37.57 10.60
C VAL A 79 1.31 -38.86 10.97
N LEU A 80 2.46 -38.76 11.64
CA LEU A 80 3.21 -39.93 12.10
C LEU A 80 2.42 -40.75 13.12
N SER A 81 1.80 -40.12 14.13
CA SER A 81 0.93 -40.79 15.12
C SER A 81 -0.18 -41.57 14.43
N LYS A 82 -0.89 -40.93 13.50
CA LYS A 82 -1.99 -41.57 12.76
C LYS A 82 -1.52 -42.76 11.92
N LYS A 83 -0.33 -42.67 11.30
CA LYS A 83 0.25 -43.79 10.55
C LYS A 83 0.63 -44.95 11.46
N LEU A 84 1.19 -44.66 12.62
CA LEU A 84 1.56 -45.65 13.63
C LEU A 84 0.30 -46.39 14.12
N GLU A 85 -0.73 -45.65 14.53
CA GLU A 85 -2.02 -46.21 14.93
C GLU A 85 -2.60 -47.13 13.85
N ALA A 86 -2.57 -46.71 12.58
CA ALA A 86 -3.10 -47.50 11.47
C ALA A 86 -2.30 -48.77 11.16
N ILE A 87 -1.02 -48.85 11.53
CA ILE A 87 -0.22 -50.07 11.38
C ILE A 87 -0.54 -51.03 12.52
N PHE A 88 -0.46 -50.57 13.78
CA PHE A 88 -0.60 -51.46 14.94
C PHE A 88 -2.04 -51.89 15.24
N HIS A 89 -3.06 -51.07 14.99
CA HIS A 89 -4.46 -51.50 15.18
C HIS A 89 -4.94 -52.42 14.06
N LYS A 90 -4.27 -52.44 12.90
CA LYS A 90 -4.60 -53.37 11.83
C LYS A 90 -4.14 -54.81 12.13
N ASP A 91 -3.21 -54.97 13.06
CA ASP A 91 -2.71 -56.26 13.53
C ASP A 91 -3.53 -56.80 14.73
N GLU A 92 -4.34 -55.98 15.40
CA GLU A 92 -5.21 -56.42 16.52
C GLU A 92 -6.59 -56.96 16.06
N ASP A 93 -7.01 -56.65 14.83
CA ASP A 93 -8.27 -57.10 14.23
C ASP A 93 -8.13 -58.32 13.28
N ALA A 94 -6.98 -59.03 13.32
CA ALA A 94 -6.70 -60.25 12.57
C ALA A 94 -6.51 -61.46 13.49
#